data_AF-A0A919RZF1-F1
#
_entry.id   AF-A0A919RZF1-F1
#
_cell.length_a   1.000
_cell.length_b   1.000
_cell.length_c   1.000
_cell.angle_alpha   90.00
_cell.angle_beta   90.00
_cell.angle_gamma   90.00
#
_symmetry.space_group_name_H-M   'P 1'
#
loop_
_entity.id
_entity.type
_entity.pdbx_description
1 polymer ?
#
loop_
_entity_poly.entity_id
_entity_poly.type
_entity_poly.pdbx_seq_one_letter_code
_entity_poly.pdbx_strand_id
1 'polypeptide(L)'
;MKQEQAARIARTMTGSILDTSDIVKQVNDVTKNTRQIIGIKVHQVVKEYKLPFHKTFPLVRNNFNKIAIEHNIDPAVVFWVYMDWRYENYK
;
A
#
# COMPACT_ATOMS: atom_id res chain seq x y z
N MET A 1 8.06 -10.14 -7.64
CA MET A 1 7.83 -10.69 -6.29
C MET A 1 6.78 -11.78 -6.41
N LYS A 2 6.89 -12.92 -5.70
CA LYS A 2 5.78 -13.89 -5.68
C LYS A 2 4.60 -13.28 -4.93
N GLN A 3 3.37 -13.42 -5.43
CA GLN A 3 2.16 -12.80 -4.85
C GLN A 3 2.00 -13.12 -3.36
N GLU A 4 2.29 -14.35 -2.96
CA GLU A 4 2.24 -14.78 -1.55
C GLU A 4 3.22 -14.03 -0.65
N GLN A 5 4.43 -13.75 -1.16
CA GLN A 5 5.42 -12.96 -0.43
C GLN A 5 4.98 -11.49 -0.30
N ALA A 6 4.41 -10.92 -1.36
CA ALA A 6 3.88 -9.55 -1.36
C ALA A 6 2.72 -9.41 -0.37
N ALA A 7 1.76 -10.33 -0.39
CA ALA A 7 0.65 -10.37 0.55
C ALA A 7 1.13 -10.49 1.99
N ARG A 8 2.10 -11.38 2.25
CA ARG A 8 2.68 -11.55 3.60
C ARG A 8 3.34 -10.26 4.09
N ILE A 9 4.16 -9.62 3.27
CA ILE A 9 4.81 -8.34 3.63
C ILE A 9 3.73 -7.29 3.91
N ALA A 10 2.74 -7.15 3.04
CA ALA A 10 1.68 -6.17 3.21
C ALA A 10 0.92 -6.35 4.53
N ARG A 11 0.61 -7.60 4.90
CA ARG A 11 0.00 -7.93 6.21
C ARG A 11 0.91 -7.59 7.37
N THR A 12 2.17 -8.01 7.34
CA THR A 12 3.13 -7.71 8.41
C THR A 12 3.26 -6.20 8.65
N MET A 13 3.31 -5.42 7.57
CA MET A 13 3.45 -3.97 7.68
C MET A 13 2.17 -3.33 8.24
N THR A 14 1.01 -3.72 7.74
CA THR A 14 -0.26 -3.01 8.03
C THR A 14 -1.01 -3.56 9.24
N GLY A 15 -0.73 -4.79 9.65
CA GLY A 15 -1.51 -5.54 10.64
C GLY A 15 -2.83 -6.09 10.11
N SER A 16 -3.01 -6.16 8.78
CA SER A 16 -4.22 -6.74 8.18
C SER A 16 -4.37 -8.22 8.54
N ILE A 17 -5.61 -8.61 8.83
CA ILE A 17 -6.02 -9.99 9.11
C ILE A 17 -6.54 -10.73 7.87
N LEU A 18 -6.64 -10.06 6.73
CA LEU A 18 -7.09 -10.69 5.49
C LEU A 18 -6.13 -11.81 5.08
N ASP A 19 -6.67 -12.80 4.36
CA ASP A 19 -5.84 -13.84 3.79
C ASP A 19 -5.15 -13.37 2.50
N THR A 20 -4.21 -14.19 2.01
CA THR A 20 -3.47 -13.85 0.79
C THR A 20 -4.39 -13.74 -0.43
N SER A 21 -5.38 -14.63 -0.56
CA SER A 21 -6.31 -14.65 -1.69
C SER A 21 -7.14 -13.38 -1.78
N ASP A 22 -7.67 -12.92 -0.65
CA ASP A 22 -8.51 -11.72 -0.56
C ASP A 22 -7.70 -10.46 -0.87
N ILE A 23 -6.47 -10.38 -0.35
CA ILE A 23 -5.56 -9.27 -0.66
C ILE A 23 -5.25 -9.25 -2.15
N VAL A 24 -4.87 -10.39 -2.74
CA VAL A 24 -4.54 -10.48 -4.17
C VAL A 24 -5.75 -10.11 -5.03
N LYS A 25 -6.93 -10.62 -4.69
CA LYS A 25 -8.18 -10.30 -5.38
C LYS A 25 -8.44 -8.78 -5.35
N GLN A 26 -8.45 -8.18 -4.16
CA GLN A 26 -8.68 -6.75 -4.02
C GLN A 26 -7.63 -5.92 -4.77
N VAL A 27 -6.35 -6.29 -4.72
CA VAL A 27 -5.29 -5.64 -5.49
C VAL A 27 -5.62 -5.67 -6.99
N ASN A 28 -6.01 -6.83 -7.53
CA ASN A 28 -6.37 -6.96 -8.94
C ASN A 28 -7.61 -6.15 -9.32
N ASP A 29 -8.55 -6.00 -8.41
CA ASP A 29 -9.78 -5.20 -8.60
C ASP A 29 -9.51 -3.68 -8.56
N VAL A 30 -8.36 -3.24 -8.01
CA VAL A 30 -8.00 -1.81 -8.01
C VAL A 30 -7.68 -1.34 -9.43
N THR A 31 -8.53 -0.45 -9.96
CA THR A 31 -8.36 0.14 -11.29
C THR A 31 -7.06 0.94 -11.43
N LYS A 32 -6.55 1.07 -12.66
CA LYS A 32 -5.35 1.88 -12.95
C LYS A 32 -5.45 3.33 -12.43
N ASN A 33 -6.63 3.95 -12.57
CA ASN A 33 -6.84 5.31 -12.07
C ASN A 33 -6.74 5.37 -10.55
N THR A 34 -7.40 4.44 -9.85
CA THR A 34 -7.33 4.34 -8.39
C THR A 34 -5.91 4.06 -7.91
N ARG A 35 -5.16 3.19 -8.60
CA ARG A 35 -3.74 2.93 -8.33
C ARG A 35 -2.90 4.21 -8.41
N GLN A 36 -3.11 5.02 -9.44
CA GLN A 36 -2.41 6.30 -9.60
C GLN A 36 -2.73 7.27 -8.47
N ILE A 37 -4.01 7.40 -8.10
CA ILE A 37 -4.47 8.28 -7.01
C ILE A 37 -3.85 7.85 -5.67
N ILE A 38 -3.93 6.56 -5.33
CA ILE A 38 -3.34 6.01 -4.11
C ILE A 38 -1.83 6.22 -4.11
N GLY A 39 -1.15 5.90 -5.21
CA GLY A 39 0.29 6.04 -5.37
C GLY A 39 0.77 7.46 -5.07
N ILE A 40 0.13 8.46 -5.69
CA ILE A 40 0.46 9.88 -5.47
C ILE A 40 0.21 10.28 -4.01
N LYS A 41 -0.97 9.99 -3.46
CA LYS A 41 -1.33 10.36 -2.08
C LYS A 41 -0.35 9.77 -1.07
N VAL A 42 -0.08 8.47 -1.16
CA VAL A 42 0.84 7.78 -0.25
C VAL A 42 2.27 8.34 -0.41
N HIS A 43 2.71 8.60 -1.64
CA HIS A 43 4.05 9.13 -1.89
C HIS A 43 4.25 10.53 -1.30
N GLN A 44 3.24 11.40 -1.38
CA GLN A 44 3.28 12.72 -0.77
C GLN A 44 3.47 12.60 0.75
N VAL A 45 2.66 11.77 1.40
CA VAL A 45 2.75 11.50 2.84
C VAL A 45 4.13 10.96 3.22
N VAL A 46 4.68 10.00 2.46
CA VAL A 46 6.00 9.41 2.75
C VAL A 46 7.12 10.45 2.60
N LYS A 47 7.02 11.34 1.61
CA LYS A 47 8.04 12.36 1.34
C LYS A 47 8.17 13.42 2.44
N GLU A 48 7.11 13.68 3.21
CA GLU A 48 7.12 14.65 4.30
C GLU A 48 8.16 14.32 5.37
N TYR A 49 8.43 13.04 5.60
CA TYR A 49 9.31 12.60 6.69
C TYR A 49 10.79 12.58 6.34
N LYS A 50 11.19 12.74 5.06
CA LYS A 50 12.59 12.70 4.58
C LYS A 50 13.44 11.53 5.13
N LEU A 51 12.79 10.42 5.48
CA LEU A 51 13.42 9.22 6.04
C LEU A 51 13.29 8.03 5.08
N PRO A 52 14.17 7.01 5.22
CA PRO A 52 13.97 5.74 4.54
C PRO A 52 12.60 5.14 4.84
N PHE A 53 11.96 4.51 3.85
CA PHE A 53 10.57 4.03 3.96
C PHE A 53 10.30 3.16 5.20
N HIS A 54 11.24 2.29 5.60
CA HIS A 54 11.07 1.46 6.80
C HIS A 54 11.01 2.26 8.12
N LYS A 55 11.66 3.44 8.18
CA LYS A 55 11.56 4.36 9.32
C LYS A 55 10.34 5.27 9.20
N THR A 56 9.95 5.60 7.98
CA THR A 56 8.76 6.43 7.70
C THR A 56 7.47 5.65 7.96
N PHE A 57 7.43 4.36 7.63
CA PHE A 57 6.20 3.57 7.62
C PHE A 57 5.43 3.59 8.96
N PRO A 58 6.06 3.41 10.14
CA PRO A 58 5.36 3.53 11.42
C PRO A 58 4.72 4.90 11.64
N LEU A 59 5.34 5.98 11.14
CA LEU A 59 4.85 7.35 11.27
C LEU A 59 3.65 7.62 10.35
N VAL A 60 3.63 6.98 9.19
CA VAL A 60 2.58 7.18 8.17
C VAL A 60 1.50 6.11 8.21
N ARG A 61 1.58 5.13 9.10
CA ARG A 61 0.61 4.01 9.19
C ARG A 61 -0.83 4.50 9.32
N ASN A 62 -1.06 5.57 10.10
CA ASN A 62 -2.37 6.18 10.23
C ASN A 62 -2.87 6.79 8.92
N ASN A 63 -1.98 7.36 8.10
CA ASN A 63 -2.34 7.88 6.77
C ASN A 63 -2.71 6.73 5.82
N PHE A 64 -2.00 5.60 5.86
CA PHE A 64 -2.38 4.41 5.08
C PHE A 64 -3.79 3.94 5.45
N ASN A 65 -4.11 3.88 6.74
CA ASN A 65 -5.45 3.50 7.20
C ASN A 65 -6.53 4.50 6.73
N LYS A 66 -6.24 5.80 6.75
CA LYS A 66 -7.17 6.82 6.23
C LYS A 66 -7.43 6.65 4.73
N ILE A 67 -6.36 6.45 3.94
CA ILE A 67 -6.47 6.22 2.50
C ILE A 67 -7.24 4.91 2.22
N ALA A 68 -7.02 3.88 3.03
CA ALA A 68 -7.75 2.62 2.93
C ALA A 68 -9.27 2.83 3.14
N ILE A 69 -9.65 3.60 4.16
CA ILE A 69 -11.05 3.97 4.43
C ILE A 69 -11.64 4.80 3.28
N GLU A 70 -10.93 5.81 2.78
CA GLU A 70 -11.39 6.67 1.67
C GLU A 70 -11.71 5.88 0.39
N HIS A 71 -10.97 4.79 0.16
CA HIS A 71 -11.11 3.96 -1.04
C HIS A 71 -11.88 2.66 -0.79
N ASN A 72 -12.40 2.44 0.42
CA ASN A 72 -13.10 1.23 0.84
C ASN A 72 -12.33 -0.07 0.50
N ILE A 73 -11.04 -0.09 0.83
CA ILE A 73 -10.14 -1.23 0.62
C ILE A 73 -9.33 -1.52 1.89
N ASP A 74 -8.73 -2.70 1.97
CA ASP A 74 -7.87 -3.05 3.10
C ASP A 74 -6.53 -2.29 3.09
N PRO A 75 -5.97 -1.88 4.25
CA PRO A 75 -4.67 -1.22 4.32
C PRO A 75 -3.52 -2.00 3.65
N ALA A 76 -3.53 -3.34 3.69
CA ALA A 76 -2.55 -4.17 2.99
C ALA A 76 -2.63 -4.01 1.47
N VAL A 77 -3.83 -3.79 0.93
CA VAL A 77 -4.05 -3.49 -0.49
C VAL A 77 -3.46 -2.13 -0.84
N VAL A 78 -3.69 -1.12 0.00
CA VAL A 78 -3.06 0.22 -0.16
C VAL A 78 -1.53 0.10 -0.17
N PHE A 79 -0.98 -0.66 0.76
CA PHE A 79 0.45 -0.91 0.84
C PHE A 79 1.01 -1.54 -0.43
N TRP A 80 0.38 -2.62 -0.89
CA TRP A 80 0.80 -3.30 -2.10
C TRP A 80 0.73 -2.37 -3.30
N VAL A 81 -0.42 -1.72 -3.52
CA VAL A 81 -0.63 -0.79 -4.64
C VAL A 81 0.42 0.31 -4.66
N TYR A 82 0.78 0.86 -3.51
CA TYR A 82 1.86 1.86 -3.43
C TYR A 82 3.22 1.29 -3.82
N MET A 83 3.57 0.08 -3.36
CA MET A 83 4.85 -0.54 -3.69
C MET A 83 4.98 -0.85 -5.18
N ASP A 84 3.92 -1.34 -5.81
CA ASP A 84 3.87 -1.56 -7.26
C ASP A 84 4.00 -0.22 -8.01
N TRP A 85 3.19 0.77 -7.64
CA TRP A 85 3.22 2.10 -8.24
C TRP A 85 4.61 2.76 -8.12
N ARG A 86 5.25 2.65 -6.95
CA ARG A 86 6.58 3.21 -6.71
C ARG A 86 7.64 2.53 -7.58
N TYR A 87 7.58 1.20 -7.72
CA TYR A 87 8.50 0.45 -8.57
C TYR A 87 8.36 0.83 -10.05
N GLU A 88 7.14 1.10 -10.52
CA GLU A 88 6.89 1.54 -11.90
C GLU A 88 7.40 2.96 -12.18
N ASN A 89 7.33 3.86 -11.21
CA ASN A 89 7.59 5.30 -11.41
C ASN A 89 9.01 5.76 -11.02
N TYR A 90 9.76 4.98 -10.22
CA TYR A 90 11.04 5.42 -9.64
C TYR A 90 12.13 4.34 -9.71
N LYS A 91 12.22 3.63 -10.84
CA LYS A 91 13.30 2.66 -11.09
C LYS A 91 14.69 3.27 -10.89
#